data_AF-A0A5C8M5V9-F1
#
_entry.id   AF-A0A5C8M5V9-F1
#
_cell.length_a   1.000
_cell.length_b   1.000
_cell.length_c   1.000
_cell.angle_alpha   90.00
_cell.angle_beta   90.00
_cell.angle_gamma   90.00
#
_symmetry.space_group_name_H-M   'P 1'
#
loop_
_entity.id
_entity.type
_entity.pdbx_description
1 polymer ?
#
loop_
_entity_poly.entity_id
_entity_poly.type
_entity_poly.pdbx_seq_one_letter_code
_entity_poly.pdbx_strand_id
1 'polypeptide(L)'
;MKFKLTLVALATIGTMASVQATEISPELRKLTPAKTEAVTSKTVKKVENADFGVYKLLPDLALAPASLAAGSAEGTLSGRALVQQTTVNSDGVVKTDAVVRNLLTGELGVVTGRLSILANDAAALQRLQQEFGLKSVKTIGNKIAIMQAPAGANLTELIESVRKSGLVKEARLDVVEKLYKPN
;
A
#
# COMPACT_ATOMS: atom_id res chain seq x y z
N MET A 1 13.43 67.95 30.62
CA MET A 1 13.90 68.69 29.43
C MET A 1 14.98 67.87 28.75
N LYS A 2 15.06 68.00 27.42
CA LYS A 2 15.87 67.24 26.47
C LYS A 2 17.38 67.51 26.64
N PHE A 3 18.22 66.50 26.47
CA PHE A 3 19.53 66.65 25.82
C PHE A 3 19.77 65.49 24.85
N LYS A 4 20.21 65.86 23.64
CA LYS A 4 20.56 65.00 22.50
C LYS A 4 22.09 64.95 22.36
N LEU A 5 22.55 64.11 21.41
CA LEU A 5 23.87 64.08 20.72
C LEU A 5 24.98 63.31 21.49
N THR A 6 25.88 62.48 20.94
CA THR A 6 26.34 62.08 19.57
C THR A 6 27.27 60.84 19.75
N LEU A 7 27.34 59.83 18.87
CA LEU A 7 28.34 59.59 17.79
C LEU A 7 29.12 58.24 17.97
N VAL A 8 28.92 57.34 17.00
CA VAL A 8 29.85 56.41 16.29
C VAL A 8 31.02 55.71 17.02
N ALA A 9 31.10 54.38 16.86
CA ALA A 9 32.36 53.68 16.52
C ALA A 9 32.10 52.39 15.71
N LEU A 10 32.92 52.21 14.68
CA LEU A 10 32.91 51.21 13.60
C LEU A 10 33.66 49.92 13.99
N ALA A 11 33.48 48.86 13.17
CA ALA A 11 34.43 47.74 12.92
C ALA A 11 34.53 46.65 14.03
N THR A 12 34.64 45.33 13.78
CA THR A 12 34.95 44.51 12.59
C THR A 12 34.71 43.02 12.91
N ILE A 13 34.19 42.28 11.92
CA ILE A 13 34.53 40.90 11.47
C ILE A 13 34.81 39.82 12.55
N GLY A 14 33.87 38.87 12.68
CA GLY A 14 34.11 37.52 13.21
C GLY A 14 33.79 36.48 12.15
N THR A 15 34.83 35.84 11.64
CA THR A 15 34.81 34.81 10.60
C THR A 15 34.06 33.55 11.06
N MET A 16 33.03 33.12 10.32
CA MET A 16 32.52 31.76 10.45
C MET A 16 33.49 30.82 9.73
N ALA A 17 34.24 30.04 10.52
CA ALA A 17 35.11 29.00 10.01
C ALA A 17 34.28 27.93 9.30
N SER A 18 34.69 27.61 8.07
CA SER A 18 34.25 26.44 7.33
C SER A 18 34.75 25.19 8.05
N VAL A 19 33.84 24.27 8.38
CA VAL A 19 34.19 22.91 8.78
C VAL A 19 34.67 22.21 7.51
N GLN A 20 35.98 22.24 7.28
CA GLN A 20 36.63 21.45 6.24
C GLN A 20 36.82 20.03 6.75
N ALA A 21 36.50 19.08 5.88
CA ALA A 21 36.59 17.65 6.10
C ALA A 21 37.99 17.25 6.61
N THR A 22 38.00 16.41 7.63
CA THR A 22 39.20 15.77 8.19
C THR A 22 40.04 15.15 7.07
N GLU A 23 41.28 15.63 6.93
CA GLU A 23 42.30 15.02 6.11
C GLU A 23 42.58 13.59 6.59
N ILE A 24 42.45 12.63 5.68
CA ILE A 24 42.81 11.24 5.92
C ILE A 24 44.33 11.13 5.81
N SER A 25 44.99 10.72 6.91
CA SER A 25 46.44 10.56 7.02
C SER A 25 47.04 9.74 5.87
N PRO A 26 48.27 10.06 5.39
CA PRO A 26 48.92 9.42 4.24
C PRO A 26 49.22 7.92 4.44
N GLU A 27 49.20 7.43 5.67
CA GLU A 27 49.41 6.02 6.03
C GLU A 27 48.21 5.11 5.68
N LEU A 28 46.99 5.65 5.58
CA LEU A 28 45.77 4.88 5.25
C LEU A 28 45.60 4.59 3.75
N ARG A 29 46.40 5.22 2.88
CA ARG A 29 46.40 4.97 1.43
C ARG A 29 47.10 3.68 1.00
N LYS A 30 47.89 3.05 1.89
CA LYS A 30 48.68 1.85 1.55
C LYS A 30 47.96 0.52 1.82
N LEU A 31 46.75 0.55 2.37
CA LEU A 31 45.94 -0.64 2.66
C LEU A 31 44.71 -0.81 1.75
N THR A 32 44.62 -0.04 0.65
CA THR A 32 43.54 -0.16 -0.33
C THR A 32 44.05 -0.80 -1.62
N PRO A 33 43.73 -2.08 -1.92
CA PRO A 33 43.81 -2.54 -3.29
C PRO A 33 42.72 -1.82 -4.10
N ALA A 34 43.16 -0.97 -5.04
CA ALA A 34 42.32 -0.40 -6.06
C ALA A 34 41.83 -1.50 -7.00
N LYS A 35 40.63 -2.02 -6.74
CA LYS A 35 39.78 -2.60 -7.77
C LYS A 35 38.39 -2.04 -7.58
N THR A 36 38.08 -1.04 -8.39
CA THR A 36 36.73 -0.49 -8.58
C THR A 36 35.87 -1.58 -9.21
N GLU A 37 35.41 -2.52 -8.40
CA GLU A 37 34.16 -3.20 -8.68
C GLU A 37 33.08 -2.20 -8.28
N ALA A 38 32.33 -1.73 -9.27
CA ALA A 38 31.09 -1.03 -9.04
C ALA A 38 30.25 -1.92 -8.12
N VAL A 39 30.26 -1.58 -6.83
CA VAL A 39 29.26 -2.04 -5.88
C VAL A 39 27.98 -1.47 -6.44
N THR A 40 27.33 -2.26 -7.28
CA THR A 40 25.97 -2.08 -7.71
C THR A 40 25.27 -1.81 -6.41
N SER A 41 24.81 -0.58 -6.24
CA SER A 41 24.04 -0.17 -5.09
C SER A 41 22.96 -1.23 -5.00
N LYS A 42 23.07 -2.16 -4.03
CA LYS A 42 21.97 -3.05 -3.70
C LYS A 42 20.88 -2.05 -3.37
N THR A 43 20.00 -1.84 -4.33
CA THR A 43 18.80 -1.06 -4.17
C THR A 43 18.19 -1.71 -2.96
N VAL A 44 18.27 -1.05 -1.81
CA VAL A 44 17.52 -1.43 -0.64
C VAL A 44 16.11 -1.49 -1.20
N LYS A 45 15.59 -2.71 -1.44
CA LYS A 45 14.24 -2.88 -1.99
C LYS A 45 13.41 -2.08 -1.02
N LYS A 46 12.89 -0.95 -1.50
CA LYS A 46 12.04 -0.06 -0.71
C LYS A 46 11.00 -1.00 -0.10
N VAL A 47 10.98 -1.12 1.22
CA VAL A 47 10.02 -1.98 1.89
C VAL A 47 8.66 -1.43 1.48
N GLU A 48 8.00 -2.15 0.59
CA GLU A 48 6.70 -1.74 0.10
C GLU A 48 5.71 -2.02 1.20
N ASN A 49 4.93 -1.02 1.59
CA ASN A 49 3.86 -1.21 2.56
C ASN A 49 2.65 -1.81 1.83
N ALA A 50 1.96 -2.73 2.51
CA ALA A 50 0.67 -3.22 2.07
C ALA A 50 -0.38 -2.11 2.23
N ASP A 51 -1.29 -2.01 1.26
CA ASP A 51 -2.45 -1.11 1.35
C ASP A 51 -3.55 -1.73 2.24
N PHE A 52 -3.64 -3.06 2.27
CA PHE A 52 -4.46 -3.78 3.24
C PHE A 52 -3.92 -5.20 3.46
N GLY A 53 -3.89 -5.64 4.72
CA GLY A 53 -3.40 -6.98 5.06
C GLY A 53 -1.96 -7.20 4.56
N VAL A 54 -1.79 -8.13 3.63
CA VAL A 54 -0.51 -8.45 2.97
C VAL A 54 -0.46 -8.01 1.51
N TYR A 55 -1.48 -7.28 1.06
CA TYR A 55 -1.71 -6.95 -0.33
C TYR A 55 -1.37 -5.50 -0.63
N LYS A 56 -0.76 -5.30 -1.79
CA LYS A 56 -0.51 -4.00 -2.38
C LYS A 56 -1.32 -3.84 -3.65
N LEU A 57 -2.00 -2.71 -3.79
CA LEU A 57 -2.76 -2.33 -4.96
C LEU A 57 -1.83 -2.08 -6.14
N LEU A 58 -2.20 -2.61 -7.30
CA LEU A 58 -1.55 -2.35 -8.58
C LEU A 58 -2.52 -1.54 -9.45
N PRO A 59 -2.55 -0.20 -9.31
CA PRO A 59 -3.52 0.66 -9.99
C PRO A 59 -3.26 0.77 -11.49
N ASP A 60 -2.14 0.26 -11.96
CA ASP A 60 -1.71 0.25 -13.35
C ASP A 60 -2.22 -1.00 -14.09
N LEU A 61 -2.74 -1.99 -13.36
CA LEU A 61 -3.33 -3.20 -13.90
C LEU A 61 -4.84 -3.23 -13.69
N ALA A 62 -5.57 -3.73 -14.68
CA ALA A 62 -7.01 -3.93 -14.60
C ALA A 62 -7.45 -5.25 -15.24
N LEU A 63 -8.66 -5.69 -14.86
CA LEU A 63 -9.29 -6.87 -15.44
C LEU A 63 -10.30 -6.47 -16.51
N ALA A 64 -10.08 -6.95 -17.73
CA ALA A 64 -11.02 -6.81 -18.83
C ALA A 64 -11.62 -8.17 -19.21
N PRO A 65 -12.85 -8.22 -19.75
CA PRO A 65 -13.32 -9.38 -20.50
C PRO A 65 -12.33 -9.70 -21.62
N ALA A 66 -12.03 -10.99 -21.84
CA ALA A 66 -11.07 -11.41 -22.85
C ALA A 66 -11.43 -10.93 -24.27
N SER A 67 -12.73 -10.80 -24.56
CA SER A 67 -13.23 -10.24 -25.83
C SER A 67 -12.85 -8.77 -26.06
N LEU A 68 -12.60 -8.01 -24.99
CA LEU A 68 -12.25 -6.59 -25.04
C LEU A 68 -10.74 -6.34 -24.94
N ALA A 69 -9.95 -7.36 -24.64
CA ALA A 69 -8.52 -7.24 -24.39
C ALA A 69 -7.64 -7.33 -25.66
N ALA A 70 -8.26 -7.30 -26.85
CA ALA A 70 -7.69 -7.28 -28.21
C ALA A 70 -6.15 -7.17 -28.36
N GLY A 71 -5.41 -8.21 -27.92
CA GLY A 71 -3.95 -8.31 -28.04
C GLY A 71 -3.11 -7.56 -26.98
N SER A 72 -3.73 -6.82 -26.05
CA SER A 72 -3.04 -6.08 -24.96
C SER A 72 -3.04 -6.83 -23.62
N ALA A 73 -3.46 -8.09 -23.61
CA ALA A 73 -3.49 -8.91 -22.40
C ALA A 73 -2.08 -9.36 -21.99
N GLU A 74 -1.66 -9.02 -20.78
CA GLU A 74 -0.40 -9.50 -20.17
C GLU A 74 -0.55 -10.90 -19.57
N GLY A 75 -1.79 -11.39 -19.48
CA GLY A 75 -2.11 -12.73 -19.00
C GLY A 75 -3.58 -12.84 -18.61
N THR A 76 -3.89 -13.87 -17.85
CA THR A 76 -5.23 -14.07 -17.29
C THR A 76 -5.18 -14.19 -15.77
N LEU A 77 -6.12 -13.51 -15.10
CA LEU A 77 -6.30 -13.56 -13.65
C LEU A 77 -7.79 -13.73 -13.35
N SER A 78 -8.14 -14.73 -12.53
CA SER A 78 -9.53 -15.10 -12.23
C SER A 78 -10.42 -15.31 -13.48
N GLY A 79 -9.85 -15.88 -14.54
CA GLY A 79 -10.55 -16.13 -15.82
C GLY A 79 -10.79 -14.88 -16.69
N ARG A 80 -10.29 -13.71 -16.29
CA ARG A 80 -10.37 -12.44 -17.03
C ARG A 80 -9.00 -12.08 -17.57
N ALA A 81 -8.96 -11.28 -18.64
CA ALA A 81 -7.71 -10.77 -19.19
C ALA A 81 -7.16 -9.67 -18.29
N LEU A 82 -5.88 -9.79 -17.94
CA LEU A 82 -5.13 -8.76 -17.23
C LEU A 82 -4.57 -7.79 -18.26
N VAL A 83 -4.90 -6.51 -18.15
CA VAL A 83 -4.47 -5.46 -19.09
C VAL A 83 -3.78 -4.32 -18.35
N GLN A 84 -2.74 -3.77 -18.97
CA GLN A 84 -2.12 -2.53 -18.50
C GLN A 84 -3.04 -1.35 -18.82
N GLN A 85 -3.33 -0.51 -17.83
CA GLN A 85 -4.10 0.70 -18.02
C GLN A 85 -3.24 1.79 -18.66
N THR A 86 -3.72 2.39 -19.74
CA THR A 86 -3.11 3.59 -20.35
C THR A 86 -3.28 4.84 -19.48
N THR A 87 -4.26 4.82 -18.57
CA THR A 87 -4.49 5.86 -17.57
C THR A 87 -4.63 5.19 -16.21
N VAL A 88 -3.60 5.33 -15.39
CA VAL A 88 -3.57 4.77 -14.03
C VAL A 88 -4.65 5.46 -13.20
N ASN A 89 -5.55 4.67 -12.61
CA ASN A 89 -6.49 5.21 -11.64
C ASN A 89 -5.73 5.52 -10.34
N SER A 90 -5.30 6.77 -10.21
CA SER A 90 -4.46 7.26 -9.12
C SER A 90 -5.19 7.52 -7.81
N ASP A 91 -6.50 7.22 -7.74
CA ASP A 91 -7.27 7.39 -6.50
C ASP A 91 -6.69 6.53 -5.35
N GLY A 92 -5.92 5.49 -5.67
CA GLY A 92 -5.31 4.59 -4.67
C GLY A 92 -6.34 3.79 -3.87
N VAL A 93 -7.61 3.83 -4.30
CA VAL A 93 -8.73 3.21 -3.60
C VAL A 93 -8.87 1.75 -4.01
N VAL A 94 -8.90 0.87 -3.02
CA VAL A 94 -9.19 -0.55 -3.22
C VAL A 94 -10.70 -0.72 -3.47
N LYS A 95 -11.06 -1.05 -4.71
CA LYS A 95 -12.43 -1.34 -5.15
C LYS A 95 -12.58 -2.81 -5.53
N THR A 96 -13.80 -3.26 -5.75
CA THR A 96 -14.07 -4.58 -6.33
C THR A 96 -13.39 -4.70 -7.69
N ASP A 97 -12.87 -5.89 -8.01
CA ASP A 97 -12.07 -6.19 -9.21
C ASP A 97 -10.71 -5.49 -9.28
N ALA A 98 -10.28 -4.80 -8.22
CA ALA A 98 -8.93 -4.26 -8.14
C ALA A 98 -7.88 -5.39 -8.17
N VAL A 99 -6.82 -5.16 -8.93
CA VAL A 99 -5.68 -6.06 -9.01
C VAL A 99 -4.71 -5.72 -7.89
N VAL A 100 -4.31 -6.73 -7.15
CA VAL A 100 -3.38 -6.59 -6.03
C VAL A 100 -2.25 -7.59 -6.14
N ARG A 101 -1.12 -7.28 -5.52
CA ARG A 101 0.03 -8.17 -5.34
C ARG A 101 0.13 -8.56 -3.89
N ASN A 102 0.23 -9.85 -3.61
CA ASN A 102 0.59 -10.33 -2.29
C ASN A 102 2.09 -10.09 -2.06
N LEU A 103 2.44 -9.34 -1.02
CA LEU A 103 3.84 -9.01 -0.71
C LEU A 103 4.61 -10.18 -0.08
N LEU A 104 3.93 -11.22 0.40
CA LEU A 104 4.53 -12.44 0.93
C LEU A 104 4.87 -13.45 -0.18
N THR A 105 3.94 -13.69 -1.10
CA THR A 105 4.11 -14.69 -2.17
C THR A 105 4.58 -14.10 -3.50
N GLY A 106 4.40 -12.79 -3.69
CA GLY A 106 4.65 -12.10 -4.96
C GLY A 106 3.54 -12.27 -6.00
N GLU A 107 2.54 -13.09 -5.70
CA GLU A 107 1.46 -13.46 -6.62
C GLU A 107 0.44 -12.34 -6.83
N LEU A 108 -0.20 -12.36 -8.00
CA LEU A 108 -1.31 -11.47 -8.31
C LEU A 108 -2.64 -12.05 -7.83
N GLY A 109 -3.47 -11.17 -7.30
CA GLY A 109 -4.81 -11.49 -6.84
C GLY A 109 -5.83 -10.43 -7.22
N VAL A 110 -7.10 -10.81 -7.10
CA VAL A 110 -8.25 -9.96 -7.41
C VAL A 110 -9.07 -9.78 -6.16
N VAL A 111 -9.37 -8.52 -5.85
CA VAL A 111 -10.29 -8.17 -4.77
C VAL A 111 -11.72 -8.49 -5.19
N THR A 112 -12.37 -9.41 -4.47
CA THR A 112 -13.72 -9.89 -4.81
C THR A 112 -14.83 -8.93 -4.40
N GLY A 113 -14.52 -7.94 -3.56
CA GLY A 113 -15.52 -7.09 -2.90
C GLY A 113 -16.32 -7.83 -1.81
N ARG A 114 -15.93 -9.06 -1.45
CA ARG A 114 -16.52 -9.83 -0.37
C ARG A 114 -15.67 -9.70 0.89
N LEU A 115 -16.35 -9.69 2.03
CA LEU A 115 -15.75 -9.65 3.34
C LEU A 115 -16.09 -10.92 4.11
N SER A 116 -15.06 -11.58 4.60
CA SER A 116 -15.18 -12.63 5.60
C SER A 116 -15.20 -12.01 6.99
N ILE A 117 -16.31 -12.17 7.71
CA ILE A 117 -16.55 -11.51 8.99
C ILE A 117 -16.80 -12.56 10.07
N LEU A 118 -16.14 -12.37 11.21
CA LEU A 118 -16.46 -13.02 12.48
C LEU A 118 -17.09 -11.98 13.40
N ALA A 119 -18.41 -12.03 13.54
CA ALA A 119 -19.18 -11.16 14.40
C ALA A 119 -19.11 -11.59 15.88
N ASN A 120 -19.42 -10.67 16.78
CA ASN A 120 -19.52 -10.96 18.21
C ASN A 120 -20.68 -11.92 18.52
N ASP A 121 -21.83 -11.68 17.88
CA ASP A 121 -23.05 -12.46 18.00
C ASP A 121 -23.88 -12.37 16.70
N ALA A 122 -25.05 -13.04 16.69
CA ALA A 122 -25.93 -13.07 15.53
C ALA A 122 -26.63 -11.73 15.25
N ALA A 123 -26.90 -10.93 16.28
CA ALA A 123 -27.54 -9.62 16.11
C ALA A 123 -26.57 -8.62 15.48
N ALA A 124 -25.28 -8.71 15.81
CA ALA A 124 -24.22 -7.93 15.19
C ALA A 124 -24.16 -8.16 13.66
N LEU A 125 -24.37 -9.39 13.17
CA LEU A 125 -24.45 -9.64 11.72
C LEU A 125 -25.60 -8.89 11.05
N GLN A 126 -26.74 -8.76 11.72
CA GLN A 126 -27.88 -8.02 11.18
C GLN A 126 -27.61 -6.51 11.20
N ARG A 127 -27.01 -5.98 12.27
CA ARG A 127 -26.58 -4.58 12.35
C ARG A 127 -25.57 -4.22 11.27
N LEU A 128 -24.59 -5.08 11.02
CA LEU A 128 -23.59 -4.87 9.96
C LEU A 128 -24.22 -4.71 8.57
N GLN A 129 -25.29 -5.47 8.28
CA GLN A 129 -26.03 -5.34 7.02
C GLN A 129 -26.77 -4.00 6.92
N GLN A 130 -27.34 -3.53 8.03
CA GLN A 130 -28.12 -2.30 8.08
C GLN A 130 -27.23 -1.04 8.10
N GLU A 131 -26.20 -1.02 8.95
CA GLU A 131 -25.32 0.13 9.16
C GLU A 131 -24.35 0.36 8.00
N PHE A 132 -23.81 -0.72 7.41
CA PHE A 132 -22.78 -0.65 6.37
C PHE A 132 -23.30 -1.05 4.98
N GLY A 133 -24.60 -1.34 4.85
CA GLY A 133 -25.20 -1.75 3.58
C GLY A 133 -24.67 -3.08 3.03
N LEU A 134 -24.11 -3.92 3.91
CA LEU A 134 -23.56 -5.22 3.53
C LEU A 134 -24.68 -6.19 3.17
N LYS A 135 -24.48 -7.00 2.12
CA LYS A 135 -25.42 -8.06 1.75
C LYS A 135 -24.88 -9.42 2.19
N SER A 136 -25.64 -10.19 2.95
CA SER A 136 -25.21 -11.54 3.31
C SER A 136 -25.15 -12.44 2.08
N VAL A 137 -24.01 -13.08 1.83
CA VAL A 137 -23.85 -14.08 0.77
C VAL A 137 -23.93 -15.49 1.34
N LYS A 138 -23.29 -15.72 2.49
CA LYS A 138 -23.33 -17.00 3.19
C LYS A 138 -23.09 -16.79 4.67
N THR A 139 -23.90 -17.42 5.51
CA THR A 139 -23.67 -17.48 6.95
C THR A 139 -23.27 -18.90 7.34
N ILE A 140 -22.25 -19.03 8.19
CA ILE A 140 -21.75 -20.29 8.72
C ILE A 140 -21.94 -20.25 10.23
N GLY A 141 -22.90 -21.04 10.72
CA GLY A 141 -23.34 -20.97 12.12
C GLY A 141 -24.05 -19.64 12.42
N ASN A 142 -23.70 -19.02 13.54
CA ASN A 142 -24.34 -17.80 14.05
C ASN A 142 -23.42 -16.58 14.16
N LYS A 143 -22.14 -16.72 13.81
CA LYS A 143 -21.13 -15.66 13.98
C LYS A 143 -20.24 -15.42 12.78
N ILE A 144 -20.09 -16.40 11.89
CA ILE A 144 -19.25 -16.27 10.70
C ILE A 144 -20.14 -15.99 9.51
N ALA A 145 -19.83 -14.95 8.74
CA ALA A 145 -20.53 -14.63 7.51
C ALA A 145 -19.58 -14.14 6.43
N ILE A 146 -19.89 -14.51 5.19
CA ILE A 146 -19.34 -13.88 4.00
C ILE A 146 -20.37 -12.87 3.53
N MET A 147 -19.99 -11.61 3.51
CA MET A 147 -20.84 -10.49 3.12
C MET A 147 -20.29 -9.79 1.88
N GLN A 148 -21.18 -9.30 1.03
CA GLN A 148 -20.84 -8.51 -0.15
C GLN A 148 -20.88 -7.03 0.21
N ALA A 149 -19.81 -6.31 -0.13
CA ALA A 149 -19.74 -4.86 0.01
C ALA A 149 -20.70 -4.15 -0.98
N PRO A 150 -21.16 -2.93 -0.65
CA PRO A 150 -21.85 -2.07 -1.60
C PRO A 150 -21.01 -1.83 -2.87
N ALA A 151 -21.67 -1.70 -4.01
CA ALA A 151 -21.00 -1.43 -5.27
C ALA A 151 -20.26 -0.08 -5.23
N GLY A 152 -19.02 -0.06 -5.69
CA GLY A 152 -18.20 1.16 -5.73
C GLY A 152 -17.65 1.63 -4.38
N ALA A 153 -17.90 0.90 -3.29
CA ALA A 153 -17.38 1.25 -1.98
C ALA A 153 -15.84 1.22 -1.94
N ASN A 154 -15.24 2.11 -1.14
CA ASN A 154 -13.85 1.99 -0.73
C ASN A 154 -13.74 0.84 0.27
N LEU A 155 -13.16 -0.28 -0.16
CA LEU A 155 -13.13 -1.51 0.62
C LEU A 155 -12.17 -1.42 1.81
N THR A 156 -11.11 -0.63 1.70
CA THR A 156 -10.16 -0.38 2.80
C THR A 156 -10.81 0.43 3.92
N GLU A 157 -11.51 1.50 3.57
CA GLU A 157 -12.25 2.31 4.57
C GLU A 157 -13.42 1.54 5.16
N LEU A 158 -14.14 0.77 4.34
CA LEU A 158 -15.26 -0.05 4.78
C LEU A 158 -14.80 -1.08 5.82
N ILE A 159 -13.71 -1.80 5.57
CA ILE A 159 -13.23 -2.83 6.50
C ILE A 159 -12.72 -2.23 7.80
N GLU A 160 -12.05 -1.07 7.74
CA GLU A 160 -11.66 -0.34 8.93
C GLU A 160 -12.87 0.12 9.74
N SER A 161 -13.89 0.64 9.08
CA SER A 161 -15.13 1.11 9.74
C SER A 161 -15.88 -0.06 10.39
N VAL A 162 -15.95 -1.20 9.70
CA VAL A 162 -16.52 -2.44 10.25
C VAL A 162 -15.73 -2.92 11.47
N ARG A 163 -14.39 -2.88 11.45
CA ARG A 163 -13.56 -3.24 12.63
C ARG A 163 -13.73 -2.26 13.78
N LYS A 164 -13.81 -0.96 13.51
CA LYS A 164 -14.00 0.11 14.51
C LYS A 164 -15.42 0.14 15.09
N SER A 165 -16.40 -0.48 14.45
CA SER A 165 -17.80 -0.55 14.91
C SER A 165 -17.99 -1.27 16.25
N GLY A 166 -17.04 -2.13 16.65
CA GLY A 166 -17.18 -2.98 17.83
C GLY A 166 -18.19 -4.13 17.66
N LEU A 167 -18.74 -4.34 16.45
CA LEU A 167 -19.68 -5.42 16.14
C LEU A 167 -18.97 -6.73 15.73
N VAL A 168 -17.70 -6.65 15.36
CA VAL A 168 -16.90 -7.76 14.85
C VAL A 168 -15.70 -8.06 15.73
N LYS A 169 -15.31 -9.33 15.78
CA LYS A 169 -14.01 -9.77 16.29
C LYS A 169 -12.93 -9.66 15.24
N GLU A 170 -13.28 -10.00 14.00
CA GLU A 170 -12.38 -9.98 12.85
C GLU A 170 -13.19 -9.71 11.59
N ALA A 171 -12.62 -8.93 10.67
CA ALA A 171 -13.13 -8.76 9.33
C ALA A 171 -11.94 -8.80 8.36
N ARG A 172 -12.06 -9.55 7.26
CA ARG A 172 -11.04 -9.66 6.21
C ARG A 172 -11.65 -9.44 4.84
N LEU A 173 -10.88 -8.80 3.96
CA LEU A 173 -11.24 -8.65 2.57
C LEU A 173 -10.81 -9.89 1.80
N ASP A 174 -11.72 -10.47 1.03
CA ASP A 174 -11.46 -11.70 0.29
C ASP A 174 -10.77 -11.37 -1.04
N VAL A 175 -9.59 -11.95 -1.23
CA VAL A 175 -8.79 -11.84 -2.45
C VAL A 175 -8.66 -13.24 -3.06
N VAL A 176 -8.88 -13.32 -4.38
CA VAL A 176 -8.66 -14.54 -5.15
C VAL A 176 -7.31 -14.43 -5.83
N GLU A 177 -6.35 -15.22 -5.38
CA GLU A 177 -5.03 -15.31 -5.96
C GLU A 177 -4.96 -16.39 -7.05
N LYS A 178 -4.02 -16.22 -7.98
CA LYS A 178 -3.61 -17.32 -8.84
C LYS A 178 -2.82 -18.34 -8.00
N LEU A 179 -3.46 -19.44 -7.62
CA LEU A 179 -2.81 -20.50 -6.87
C LEU A 179 -1.60 -21.03 -7.66
N TYR A 180 -0.41 -20.94 -7.05
CA TYR A 180 0.77 -21.64 -7.52
C TYR A 180 0.49 -23.15 -7.40
N LYS A 181 0.51 -23.87 -8.52
CA LYS A 181 0.55 -25.34 -8.47
C LYS A 181 1.98 -25.73 -8.14
N PRO A 182 2.27 -26.40 -7.01
CA PRO A 182 3.59 -26.96 -6.80
C PRO A 182 3.89 -27.96 -7.94
N ASN A 183 5.09 -27.86 -8.50
CA ASN A 183 5.61 -28.77 -9.53
C ASN A 183 5.82 -30.17 -8.97
#